data_AF-A0A961E7F4-F1
#
_entry.id   AF-A0A961E7F4-F1
#
_cell.length_a   1.000
_cell.length_b   1.000
_cell.length_c   1.000
_cell.angle_alpha   90.00
_cell.angle_beta   90.00
_cell.angle_gamma   90.00
#
_symmetry.space_group_name_H-M   'P 1'
#
loop_
_entity.id
_entity.type
_entity.pdbx_description
1 polymer ?
#
loop_
_entity_poly.entity_id
_entity_poly.type
_entity_poly.pdbx_seq_one_letter_code
_entity_poly.pdbx_strand_id
1 'polypeptide(L)'
;MTVYARPGASGALMSFSGRYENFIGGQWTPPAEGRYFEDPSPVTGEVFCEVARSTAADVEKALDAAHAAAPAWGRATAAERALLLNRIADRIEANLEQVALAESWDNGKPIRETLNADIPLAVDH
;
A
#
# COMPACT_ATOMS: atom_id res chain seq x y z
N MET A 1 -26.27 3.43 -5.93
CA MET A 1 -25.06 3.76 -5.14
C MET A 1 -24.47 2.45 -4.68
N THR A 2 -23.27 2.10 -5.10
CA THR A 2 -22.61 0.87 -4.66
C THR A 2 -22.28 0.99 -3.18
N VAL A 3 -22.64 -0.02 -2.39
CA VAL A 3 -22.36 -0.11 -0.96
C VAL A 3 -21.43 -1.29 -0.76
N TYR A 4 -20.26 -1.04 -0.21
CA TYR A 4 -19.28 -2.08 0.08
C TYR A 4 -19.43 -2.56 1.52
N ALA A 5 -19.26 -3.87 1.73
CA ALA A 5 -19.18 -4.44 3.06
C ALA A 5 -17.88 -3.99 3.76
N ARG A 6 -17.91 -3.95 5.10
CA ARG A 6 -16.71 -3.68 5.92
C ARG A 6 -15.60 -4.68 5.58
N PRO A 7 -14.34 -4.25 5.38
CA PRO A 7 -13.20 -5.14 5.19
C PRO A 7 -13.17 -6.27 6.23
N GLY A 8 -13.00 -7.51 5.76
CA GLY A 8 -13.04 -8.72 6.61
C GLY A 8 -14.43 -9.23 6.98
N ALA A 9 -15.51 -8.52 6.66
CA ALA A 9 -16.88 -9.03 6.84
C ALA A 9 -17.30 -9.97 5.67
N SER A 10 -18.41 -10.69 5.87
CA SER A 10 -18.99 -11.51 4.80
C SER A 10 -19.33 -10.66 3.57
N GLY A 11 -18.83 -11.06 2.40
CA GLY A 11 -19.03 -10.34 1.14
C GLY A 11 -18.13 -9.11 0.94
N ALA A 12 -17.14 -8.90 1.81
CA ALA A 12 -16.13 -7.86 1.61
C ALA A 12 -15.20 -8.21 0.44
N LEU A 13 -14.79 -7.18 -0.30
CA LEU A 13 -13.84 -7.34 -1.41
C LEU A 13 -12.41 -7.62 -0.94
N MET A 14 -12.10 -7.26 0.29
CA MET A 14 -10.76 -7.35 0.87
C MET A 14 -10.83 -7.45 2.40
N SER A 15 -9.72 -7.87 3.02
CA SER A 15 -9.51 -7.83 4.48
C SER A 15 -8.10 -7.31 4.79
N PHE A 16 -7.97 -6.51 5.84
CA PHE A 16 -6.67 -6.04 6.31
C PHE A 16 -5.96 -7.16 7.06
N SER A 17 -4.63 -7.21 6.93
CA SER A 17 -3.82 -8.02 7.84
C SER A 17 -3.85 -7.38 9.23
N GLY A 18 -3.83 -8.19 10.28
CA GLY A 18 -3.80 -7.65 11.65
C GLY A 18 -2.55 -6.82 11.95
N ARG A 19 -1.46 -7.06 11.20
CA ARG A 19 -0.20 -6.36 11.32
C ARG A 19 0.50 -6.26 9.97
N TYR A 20 1.11 -5.10 9.70
CA TYR A 20 1.94 -4.85 8.53
C TYR A 20 3.39 -4.58 8.93
N GLU A 21 4.30 -5.25 8.24
CA GLU A 21 5.75 -5.07 8.37
C GLU A 21 6.26 -3.97 7.43
N ASN A 22 7.52 -3.55 7.56
CA ASN A 22 8.16 -2.76 6.52
C ASN A 22 8.34 -3.60 5.25
N PHE A 23 8.32 -2.99 4.07
CA PHE A 23 8.72 -3.67 2.83
C PHE A 23 10.07 -3.12 2.35
N ILE A 24 11.15 -3.84 2.66
CA ILE A 24 12.54 -3.40 2.41
C ILE A 24 13.25 -4.46 1.58
N GLY A 25 13.89 -4.04 0.48
CA GLY A 25 14.67 -4.94 -0.37
C GLY A 25 13.86 -6.07 -1.02
N GLY A 26 12.55 -5.88 -1.22
CA GLY A 26 11.65 -6.89 -1.76
C GLY A 26 11.11 -7.89 -0.73
N GLN A 27 11.27 -7.63 0.57
CA GLN A 27 10.84 -8.51 1.65
C GLN A 27 10.09 -7.76 2.75
N TRP A 28 9.08 -8.43 3.32
CA TRP A 28 8.44 -8.00 4.56
C TRP A 28 9.41 -8.18 5.74
N THR A 29 9.74 -7.08 6.41
CA THR A 29 10.78 -7.00 7.44
C THR A 29 10.22 -6.33 8.69
N PRO A 30 10.25 -7.02 9.85
CA PRO A 30 9.86 -6.41 11.11
C PRO A 30 10.67 -5.15 11.44
N PRO A 31 10.08 -4.14 12.08
CA PRO A 31 10.81 -2.96 12.54
C PRO A 31 11.91 -3.37 13.52
N ALA A 32 13.05 -2.69 13.50
CA ALA A 32 14.28 -3.08 14.19
C ALA A 32 14.09 -3.20 15.71
N GLU A 33 13.22 -2.37 16.29
CA GLU A 33 12.89 -2.40 17.71
C GLU A 33 11.62 -3.22 18.04
N GLY A 34 11.03 -3.89 17.04
CA GLY A 34 9.80 -4.69 17.20
C GLY A 34 8.57 -3.87 17.61
N ARG A 35 8.59 -2.54 17.41
CA ARG A 35 7.50 -1.64 17.79
C ARG A 35 6.51 -1.44 16.64
N TYR A 36 5.24 -1.36 16.98
CA TYR A 36 4.14 -1.08 16.06
C TYR A 36 3.26 0.02 16.66
N PHE A 37 2.44 0.65 15.82
CA PHE A 37 1.34 1.49 16.30
C PHE A 37 0.01 1.01 15.73
N GLU A 38 -1.04 1.18 16.52
CA GLU A 38 -2.41 0.90 16.12
C GLU A 38 -2.87 1.92 15.07
N ASP A 39 -3.58 1.43 14.07
CA ASP A 39 -4.17 2.23 13.00
C ASP A 39 -5.71 2.26 13.16
N PRO A 40 -6.28 3.33 13.75
CA PRO A 40 -7.71 3.48 13.89
C PRO A 40 -8.34 4.06 12.62
N SER A 41 -9.38 3.40 12.11
CA SER A 41 -10.09 3.89 10.94
C SER A 41 -10.94 5.13 11.28
N PRO A 42 -10.85 6.24 10.52
CA PRO A 42 -11.74 7.39 10.68
C PRO A 42 -13.23 7.08 10.46
N VAL A 43 -13.55 5.95 9.81
CA VAL A 43 -14.92 5.52 9.54
C VAL A 43 -15.64 5.08 10.81
N THR A 44 -14.92 4.46 11.75
CA THR A 44 -15.50 3.83 12.95
C THR A 44 -14.85 4.28 14.25
N GLY A 45 -13.62 4.81 14.20
CA GLY A 45 -12.76 5.05 15.35
C GLY A 45 -12.10 3.79 15.92
N GLU A 46 -12.38 2.61 15.35
CA GLU A 46 -11.83 1.34 15.80
C GLU A 46 -10.51 1.03 15.10
N VAL A 47 -9.58 0.41 15.84
CA VAL A 47 -8.33 -0.14 15.30
C VAL A 47 -8.66 -1.28 14.34
N PHE A 48 -8.10 -1.22 13.13
CA PHE A 48 -8.28 -2.27 12.12
C PHE A 48 -6.99 -3.04 11.80
N CYS A 49 -5.82 -2.45 12.07
CA CYS A 49 -4.53 -3.14 12.00
C CYS A 49 -3.47 -2.45 12.87
N GLU A 50 -2.29 -3.06 12.95
CA GLU A 50 -1.06 -2.44 13.43
C GLU A 50 -0.08 -2.24 12.26
N VAL A 51 0.66 -1.14 12.26
CA VAL A 51 1.71 -0.88 11.26
C VAL A 51 3.06 -0.65 11.93
N ALA A 52 4.13 -1.04 11.23
CA ALA A 52 5.49 -0.96 11.73
C ALA A 52 5.87 0.46 12.17
N ARG A 53 6.32 0.61 13.42
CA ARG A 53 6.82 1.88 13.96
C ARG A 53 8.33 1.99 13.76
N SER A 54 8.69 2.28 12.52
CA SER A 54 10.08 2.32 12.07
C SER A 54 10.93 3.37 12.77
N THR A 55 12.23 3.05 12.88
CA THR A 55 13.25 3.88 13.52
C THR A 55 14.33 4.28 12.52
N ALA A 56 15.31 5.08 12.95
CA ALA A 56 16.47 5.40 12.13
C ALA A 56 17.20 4.14 11.62
N ALA A 57 17.27 3.08 12.42
CA ALA A 57 17.90 1.82 11.99
C ALA A 57 17.15 1.13 10.84
N ASP A 58 15.82 1.25 10.78
CA ASP A 58 15.01 0.73 9.67
C ASP A 58 15.19 1.56 8.40
N VAL A 59 15.34 2.88 8.57
CA VAL A 59 15.63 3.81 7.48
C VAL A 59 17.00 3.49 6.86
N GLU A 60 18.04 3.26 7.67
CA GLU A 60 19.37 2.88 7.14
C GLU A 60 19.31 1.57 6.34
N LYS A 61 18.57 0.55 6.82
CA LYS A 61 18.35 -0.70 6.05
C LYS A 61 17.66 -0.44 4.72
N ALA A 62 16.66 0.45 4.71
CA ALA A 62 15.94 0.82 3.49
C ALA A 62 16.86 1.58 2.51
N LEU A 63 17.72 2.46 3.00
CA LEU A 63 18.71 3.19 2.21
C LEU A 63 19.76 2.25 1.61
N ASP A 64 20.28 1.30 2.40
CA ASP A 64 21.22 0.30 1.92
C ASP A 64 20.61 -0.54 0.79
N ALA A 65 19.36 -1.00 0.95
CA ALA A 65 18.65 -1.74 -0.09
C ALA A 65 18.41 -0.90 -1.35
N ALA A 66 18.04 0.38 -1.19
CA ALA A 66 17.82 1.30 -2.29
C ALA A 66 19.13 1.58 -3.06
N HIS A 67 20.23 1.85 -2.35
CA HIS A 67 21.55 2.06 -2.95
C HIS A 67 22.08 0.81 -3.67
N ALA A 68 21.82 -0.38 -3.13
CA ALA A 68 22.18 -1.63 -3.79
C ALA A 68 21.40 -1.85 -5.10
N ALA A 69 20.12 -1.46 -5.15
CA ALA A 69 19.27 -1.60 -6.34
C ALA A 69 19.52 -0.51 -7.40
N ALA A 70 19.92 0.70 -6.99
CA ALA A 70 20.03 1.87 -7.85
C ALA A 70 20.90 1.68 -9.12
N PRO A 71 22.08 1.02 -9.08
CA PRO A 71 22.90 0.83 -10.28
C PRO A 71 22.23 -0.01 -11.36
N ALA A 72 21.52 -1.07 -10.96
CA ALA A 72 20.82 -1.95 -11.92
C ALA A 72 19.61 -1.23 -12.52
N TRP A 73 18.78 -0.60 -11.68
CA TRP A 73 17.63 0.17 -12.13
C TRP A 73 18.03 1.36 -13.02
N GLY A 74 19.08 2.09 -12.64
CA GLY A 74 19.59 3.24 -13.39
C GLY A 74 20.16 2.89 -14.77
N ARG A 75 20.59 1.64 -14.98
CA ARG A 75 21.06 1.14 -16.29
C ARG A 75 19.95 0.59 -17.17
N ALA A 76 18.77 0.30 -16.62
CA ALA A 76 17.63 -0.16 -17.40
C ALA A 76 17.26 0.87 -18.46
N THR A 77 16.89 0.42 -19.65
CA THR A 77 16.46 1.28 -20.75
C THR A 77 15.12 1.94 -20.45
N ALA A 78 14.79 3.01 -21.18
CA ALA A 78 13.48 3.64 -21.07
C ALA A 78 12.33 2.65 -21.35
N ALA A 79 12.51 1.73 -22.31
CA ALA A 79 11.52 0.72 -22.65
C ALA A 79 11.29 -0.30 -21.53
N GLU A 80 12.36 -0.78 -20.88
CA GLU A 80 12.26 -1.71 -19.75
C GLU A 80 11.57 -1.07 -18.54
N ARG A 81 11.92 0.20 -18.24
CA ARG A 81 11.26 0.93 -17.15
C ARG A 81 9.79 1.18 -17.45
N ALA A 82 9.45 1.61 -18.67
CA ALA A 82 8.07 1.83 -19.07
C ALA A 82 7.25 0.54 -19.01
N LEU A 83 7.81 -0.58 -19.47
CA LEU A 83 7.15 -1.89 -19.38
C LEU A 83 6.86 -2.28 -17.92
N LEU A 84 7.82 -2.06 -17.01
CA LEU A 84 7.61 -2.39 -15.60
C LEU A 84 6.59 -1.47 -14.93
N LEU A 85 6.63 -0.16 -15.20
CA LEU A 85 5.67 0.80 -14.67
C LEU A 85 4.24 0.51 -15.17
N ASN A 86 4.07 0.21 -16.46
CA ASN A 86 2.77 -0.19 -17.00
C ASN A 86 2.26 -1.47 -16.34
N ARG A 87 3.14 -2.45 -16.06
CA ARG A 87 2.74 -3.65 -15.31
C ARG A 87 2.30 -3.34 -13.88
N ILE A 88 2.84 -2.29 -13.25
CA ILE A 88 2.37 -1.84 -11.93
C ILE A 88 0.97 -1.22 -12.08
N ALA A 89 0.79 -0.36 -13.09
CA ALA A 89 -0.51 0.25 -13.40
C ALA A 89 -1.60 -0.83 -13.65
N ASP A 90 -1.30 -1.84 -14.48
CA ASP A 90 -2.19 -2.98 -14.74
C ASP A 90 -2.60 -3.71 -13.45
N ARG A 91 -1.68 -3.81 -12.48
CA ARG A 91 -1.96 -4.48 -11.19
C ARG A 91 -2.81 -3.63 -10.27
N ILE A 92 -2.62 -2.31 -10.28
CA ILE A 92 -3.48 -1.38 -9.54
C ILE A 92 -4.88 -1.40 -10.14
N GLU A 93 -5.01 -1.29 -11.47
CA GLU A 93 -6.29 -1.33 -12.17
C GLU A 93 -7.05 -2.64 -11.93
N ALA A 94 -6.36 -3.79 -12.03
CA ALA A 94 -6.95 -5.09 -11.76
C ALA A 94 -7.46 -5.25 -10.30
N ASN A 95 -6.98 -4.43 -9.37
CA ASN A 95 -7.39 -4.46 -7.96
C ASN A 95 -8.08 -3.15 -7.52
N LEU A 96 -8.54 -2.33 -8.47
CA LEU A 96 -8.98 -0.95 -8.23
C LEU A 96 -9.99 -0.84 -7.09
N GLU A 97 -11.07 -1.64 -7.12
CA GLU A 97 -12.11 -1.60 -6.08
C GLU A 97 -11.58 -1.99 -4.69
N GLN A 98 -10.64 -2.94 -4.62
CA GLN A 98 -10.03 -3.37 -3.36
C GLN A 98 -9.14 -2.26 -2.78
N VAL A 99 -8.30 -1.65 -3.62
CA VAL A 99 -7.41 -0.55 -3.20
C VAL A 99 -8.23 0.69 -2.82
N ALA A 100 -9.27 1.02 -3.58
CA ALA A 100 -10.15 2.15 -3.28
C ALA A 100 -10.91 1.95 -1.95
N LEU A 101 -11.34 0.70 -1.67
CA LEU A 101 -11.97 0.36 -0.39
C LEU A 101 -10.97 0.48 0.77
N ALA A 102 -9.74 -0.01 0.61
CA ALA A 102 -8.69 0.13 1.61
C ALA A 102 -8.40 1.61 1.90
N GLU A 103 -8.20 2.43 0.87
CA GLU A 103 -7.93 3.88 0.96
C GLU A 103 -9.05 4.63 1.70
N SER A 104 -10.31 4.29 1.40
CA SER A 104 -11.46 4.88 2.10
C SER A 104 -11.53 4.50 3.59
N TRP A 105 -11.12 3.28 3.94
CA TRP A 105 -11.13 2.82 5.32
C TRP A 105 -9.99 3.41 6.15
N ASP A 106 -8.82 3.57 5.54
CA ASP A 106 -7.64 4.15 6.17
C ASP A 106 -7.77 5.68 6.31
N ASN A 107 -8.12 6.38 5.23
CA ASN A 107 -8.11 7.85 5.21
C ASN A 107 -9.49 8.51 5.37
N GLY A 108 -10.57 7.72 5.45
CA GLY A 108 -11.94 8.22 5.68
C GLY A 108 -12.59 8.93 4.48
N LYS A 109 -11.94 8.94 3.30
CA LYS A 109 -12.50 9.55 2.09
C LYS A 109 -13.77 8.83 1.64
N PRO A 110 -14.78 9.55 1.13
CA PRO A 110 -15.94 8.91 0.53
C PRO A 110 -15.52 7.97 -0.61
N ILE A 111 -16.01 6.72 -0.60
CA ILE A 111 -15.64 5.69 -1.59
C ILE A 111 -15.80 6.11 -3.05
N ARG A 112 -16.73 7.03 -3.35
CA ARG A 112 -16.89 7.59 -4.70
C ARG A 112 -15.64 8.34 -5.20
N GLU A 113 -14.84 8.89 -4.30
CA GLU A 113 -13.66 9.67 -4.62
C GLU A 113 -12.46 8.75 -4.85
N THR A 114 -12.24 7.79 -3.96
CA THR A 114 -11.18 6.81 -4.13
C THR A 114 -11.41 5.92 -5.35
N LEU A 115 -12.68 5.54 -5.62
CA LEU A 115 -13.06 4.70 -6.76
C LEU A 115 -12.97 5.40 -8.12
N ASN A 116 -13.37 6.67 -8.20
CA ASN A 116 -13.51 7.37 -9.48
C ASN A 116 -12.42 8.43 -9.75
N ALA A 117 -11.58 8.74 -8.75
CA ALA A 117 -10.50 9.72 -8.88
C ALA A 117 -9.18 9.15 -8.38
N ASP A 118 -9.01 8.89 -7.08
CA ASP A 118 -7.67 8.61 -6.52
C ASP A 118 -6.99 7.40 -7.19
N ILE A 119 -7.66 6.25 -7.23
CA ILE A 119 -7.06 5.04 -7.80
C ILE A 119 -6.97 5.10 -9.34
N PRO A 120 -8.00 5.52 -10.09
CA PRO A 120 -7.86 5.72 -11.54
C PRO A 120 -6.74 6.69 -11.92
N LEU A 121 -6.62 7.83 -11.24
CA LEU A 121 -5.55 8.80 -11.53
C LEU A 121 -4.17 8.27 -11.17
N ALA A 122 -4.06 7.41 -10.15
CA ALA A 122 -2.81 6.72 -9.83
C ALA A 122 -2.40 5.67 -10.88
N VAL A 123 -3.36 5.09 -11.63
CA VAL A 123 -3.09 4.18 -12.75
C VAL A 123 -2.59 4.96 -13.97
N ASP A 124 -3.16 6.13 -14.24
CA ASP A 124 -2.94 6.90 -15.47
C ASP A 124 -1.74 7.88 -15.42
N HIS A 125 -1.07 8.06 -14.27
CA HIS A 125 0.01 9.04 -14.07
C HIS A 125 1.44 8.51 -14.22
#